data_AF-A0A813BBA1-F1
#
_entry.id   AF-A0A813BBA1-F1
#
_cell.length_a   1.000
_cell.length_b   1.000
_cell.length_c   1.000
_cell.angle_alpha   90.00
_cell.angle_beta   90.00
_cell.angle_gamma   90.00
#
_symmetry.space_group_name_H-M   'P 1'
#
loop_
_entity.id
_entity.type
_entity.pdbx_description
1 polymer ?
#
loop_
_entity_poly.entity_id
_entity_poly.type
_entity_poly.pdbx_seq_one_letter_code
_entity_poly.pdbx_strand_id
1 'polypeptide(L)'
;MPGTLNEQRLMTVLENLTTLVSSSSSGAREQSIRGRDLAKVLKAPEPFRPKDRDAELSSWTNWSWELEQYLSCLDRSFGAELQTIRRRPNNPIVLASLTAEEADRSRLLYGVLAGLLHDKGKRMLKSLKDNNGYEAYRLLSQDLTPCSRNRVLALLQAIHSWPQFDNRSGLMVQVAKFESAVSEYENLSGEVMSEDNKLAAVLRCLSGQLRTQATVLITESSTYQELRNLIERWDTSQTRWSSSIASTFGISSAPSNGPVFDLGDTTDWFAGGH
;
A
#
# COMPACT_ATOMS: atom_id res chain seq x y z
N MET A 1 -36.44 16.74 -3.51
CA MET A 1 -36.84 15.34 -3.79
C MET A 1 -35.94 14.77 -4.89
N PRO A 2 -34.76 14.20 -4.58
CA PRO A 2 -33.78 13.72 -5.57
C PRO A 2 -33.77 12.19 -5.76
N GLY A 3 -34.75 11.44 -5.23
CA GLY A 3 -34.77 9.97 -5.27
C GLY A 3 -35.26 9.34 -6.58
N THR A 4 -36.03 10.07 -7.39
CA THR A 4 -36.83 9.47 -8.48
C THR A 4 -36.01 9.03 -9.70
N LEU A 5 -34.89 9.70 -10.01
CA LEU A 5 -34.08 9.36 -11.17
C LEU A 5 -33.26 8.08 -10.98
N ASN A 6 -32.76 7.85 -9.76
CA ASN A 6 -32.03 6.62 -9.44
C ASN A 6 -32.96 5.42 -9.33
N GLU A 7 -34.18 5.62 -8.81
CA GLU A 7 -35.22 4.59 -8.76
C GLU A 7 -35.70 4.20 -10.17
N GLN A 8 -35.87 5.17 -11.07
CA GLN A 8 -36.22 4.89 -12.47
C GLN A 8 -35.13 4.08 -13.17
N ARG A 9 -33.85 4.42 -12.94
CA ARG A 9 -32.73 3.64 -13.49
C ARG A 9 -32.67 2.22 -12.94
N LEU A 10 -32.91 2.04 -11.64
CA LEU A 10 -33.00 0.72 -11.02
C LEU A 10 -34.17 -0.10 -11.58
N MET A 11 -35.33 0.52 -11.77
CA MET A 11 -36.50 -0.14 -12.37
C MET A 11 -36.24 -0.58 -13.80
N THR A 12 -35.58 0.25 -14.63
CA THR A 12 -35.20 -0.15 -15.99
C THR A 12 -34.20 -1.30 -16.00
N VAL A 13 -33.24 -1.31 -15.07
CA VAL A 13 -32.28 -2.43 -14.93
C VAL A 13 -33.01 -3.70 -14.49
N LEU A 14 -33.92 -3.62 -13.53
CA LEU A 14 -34.69 -4.76 -13.04
C LEU A 14 -35.64 -5.33 -14.11
N GLU A 15 -36.26 -4.48 -14.92
CA GLU A 15 -37.15 -4.90 -16.01
C GLU A 15 -36.35 -5.59 -17.13
N ASN A 16 -35.18 -5.06 -17.47
CA ASN A 16 -34.26 -5.69 -18.43
C ASN A 16 -33.71 -7.04 -17.90
N LEU A 17 -33.41 -7.14 -16.61
CA LEU A 17 -32.98 -8.42 -16.00
C LEU A 17 -34.12 -9.45 -15.95
N THR A 18 -35.35 -9.00 -15.67
CA THR A 18 -36.54 -9.87 -15.59
C THR A 18 -36.93 -10.41 -16.96
N THR A 19 -36.87 -9.59 -18.00
CA THR A 19 -37.14 -9.98 -19.39
C THR A 19 -36.09 -10.97 -19.93
N LEU A 20 -34.81 -10.79 -19.54
CA LEU A 20 -33.76 -11.76 -19.85
C LEU A 20 -34.00 -13.11 -19.16
N VAL A 21 -34.36 -13.11 -17.88
CA VAL A 21 -34.67 -14.34 -17.11
C VAL A 21 -35.87 -15.09 -17.68
N SER A 22 -36.90 -14.38 -18.14
CA SER A 22 -38.10 -15.00 -18.72
C SER A 22 -37.91 -15.50 -20.15
N SER A 23 -36.94 -14.98 -20.91
CA SER A 23 -36.55 -15.55 -22.22
C SER A 23 -35.83 -16.91 -22.14
N SER A 24 -35.39 -17.32 -20.94
CA SER A 24 -34.68 -18.58 -20.68
C SER A 24 -35.59 -19.78 -20.35
N SER A 25 -36.92 -19.63 -20.34
CA SER A 25 -37.84 -20.70 -19.93
C SER A 25 -38.23 -21.66 -21.06
N SER A 26 -37.28 -22.08 -21.89
CA SER A 26 -37.46 -23.25 -22.77
C SER A 26 -36.15 -24.03 -22.93
N GLY A 27 -36.03 -25.14 -22.19
CA GLY A 27 -34.98 -26.14 -22.37
C GLY A 27 -33.81 -26.01 -21.39
N ALA A 28 -33.76 -26.93 -20.44
CA ALA A 28 -32.68 -27.08 -19.47
C ALA A 28 -31.30 -27.22 -20.14
N ARG A 29 -30.44 -26.23 -19.90
CA ARG A 29 -29.00 -26.39 -19.67
C ARG A 29 -28.58 -25.16 -18.88
N GLU A 30 -27.82 -25.38 -17.82
CA GLU A 30 -27.16 -24.39 -16.99
C GLU A 30 -26.19 -23.56 -17.86
N GLN A 31 -26.75 -22.68 -18.69
CA GLN A 31 -26.00 -21.70 -19.46
C GLN A 31 -26.07 -20.43 -18.63
N SER A 32 -25.10 -20.30 -17.72
CA SER A 32 -24.67 -19.01 -17.19
C SER A 32 -24.81 -17.98 -18.31
N ILE A 33 -25.52 -16.88 -18.04
CA ILE A 33 -25.72 -15.75 -18.99
C ILE A 33 -24.43 -15.57 -19.77
N ARG A 34 -24.44 -15.85 -21.08
CA ARG A 34 -23.21 -15.82 -21.87
C ARG A 34 -22.73 -14.37 -21.87
N GLY A 35 -21.43 -14.15 -21.72
CA GLY A 35 -20.86 -12.79 -21.74
C GLY A 35 -21.31 -11.94 -22.92
N ARG A 36 -21.61 -12.56 -24.06
CA ARG A 36 -22.14 -11.92 -25.27
C ARG A 36 -23.56 -11.34 -25.09
N ASP A 37 -24.39 -11.96 -24.26
CA ASP A 37 -25.74 -11.45 -23.93
C ASP A 37 -25.66 -10.34 -22.89
N LEU A 38 -24.71 -10.44 -21.96
CA LEU A 38 -24.41 -9.38 -21.01
C LEU A 38 -23.76 -8.15 -21.68
N ALA A 39 -22.96 -8.34 -22.73
CA ALA A 39 -22.35 -7.26 -23.53
C ALA A 39 -23.37 -6.30 -24.16
N LYS A 40 -24.59 -6.78 -24.42
CA LYS A 40 -25.70 -5.98 -24.98
C LYS A 40 -26.41 -5.13 -23.91
N VAL A 41 -26.32 -5.55 -22.66
CA VAL A 41 -26.98 -4.92 -21.50
C VAL A 41 -26.01 -3.99 -20.78
N LEU A 42 -24.71 -4.34 -20.78
CA LEU A 42 -23.66 -3.54 -20.21
C LEU A 42 -23.29 -2.39 -21.13
N LYS A 43 -23.36 -1.17 -20.60
CA LYS A 43 -22.81 0.01 -21.29
C LYS A 43 -21.31 -0.20 -21.48
N ALA A 44 -20.84 -0.13 -22.72
CA ALA A 44 -19.42 -0.16 -23.02
C ALA A 44 -18.69 0.97 -22.27
N PRO A 45 -17.44 0.74 -21.80
CA PRO A 45 -16.64 1.78 -21.16
C PRO A 45 -16.53 3.02 -22.04
N GLU A 46 -16.42 4.19 -21.43
CA GLU A 46 -16.26 5.43 -22.19
C GLU A 46 -14.93 5.40 -22.97
N PRO A 47 -14.87 5.89 -24.22
CA PRO A 47 -13.60 5.97 -24.95
C PRO A 47 -12.57 6.80 -24.18
N PHE A 48 -11.35 6.29 -24.06
CA PHE A 48 -10.26 6.96 -23.35
C PHE A 48 -9.75 8.17 -24.14
N ARG A 49 -10.28 9.36 -23.82
CA ARG A 49 -9.97 10.63 -24.52
C ARG A 49 -9.47 11.72 -23.56
N PRO A 50 -8.30 11.56 -22.94
CA PRO A 50 -7.70 12.61 -22.13
C PRO A 50 -7.23 13.78 -23.02
N LYS A 51 -7.37 15.01 -22.50
CA LYS A 51 -6.98 16.24 -23.20
C LYS A 51 -5.46 16.48 -23.16
N ASP A 52 -4.85 16.20 -22.01
CA ASP A 52 -3.44 16.47 -21.70
C ASP A 52 -2.79 15.26 -21.02
N ARG A 53 -1.45 15.21 -20.96
CA ARG A 53 -0.69 14.10 -20.34
C ARG A 53 -1.02 13.90 -18.86
N ASP A 54 -1.29 14.98 -18.14
CA ASP A 54 -1.66 14.92 -16.72
C ASP A 54 -3.10 14.40 -16.51
N ALA A 55 -4.02 14.79 -17.40
CA ALA A 55 -5.37 14.21 -17.46
C ALA A 55 -5.34 12.72 -17.85
N GLU A 56 -4.40 12.32 -18.72
CA GLU A 56 -4.18 10.93 -19.13
C GLU A 56 -3.74 10.07 -17.93
N LEU A 57 -2.80 10.56 -17.12
CA LEU A 57 -2.30 9.85 -15.91
C LEU A 57 -3.35 9.75 -14.80
N SER A 58 -4.09 10.84 -14.54
CA SER A 58 -5.08 10.89 -13.46
C SER A 58 -6.33 10.06 -13.75
N SER A 59 -6.79 10.02 -15.01
CA SER A 59 -7.99 9.28 -15.41
C SER A 59 -7.74 7.79 -15.66
N TRP A 60 -6.49 7.37 -15.90
CA TRP A 60 -6.14 5.99 -16.23
C TRP A 60 -6.55 4.99 -15.16
N THR A 61 -6.33 5.28 -13.87
CA THR A 61 -6.67 4.36 -12.77
C THR A 61 -8.15 4.01 -12.76
N ASN A 62 -9.02 5.03 -12.89
CA ASN A 62 -10.47 4.81 -12.92
C ASN A 62 -10.90 4.12 -14.22
N TRP A 63 -10.40 4.58 -15.37
CA TRP A 63 -10.78 4.03 -16.67
C TRP A 63 -10.34 2.57 -16.85
N SER A 64 -9.11 2.23 -16.47
CA SER A 64 -8.58 0.87 -16.58
C SER A 64 -9.32 -0.10 -15.66
N TRP A 65 -9.76 0.37 -14.48
CA TRP A 65 -10.64 -0.39 -13.60
C TRP A 65 -12.02 -0.63 -14.25
N GLU A 66 -12.65 0.40 -14.81
CA GLU A 66 -13.95 0.24 -15.51
C GLU A 66 -13.86 -0.76 -16.67
N LEU A 67 -12.77 -0.70 -17.45
CA LEU A 67 -12.50 -1.66 -18.52
C LEU A 67 -12.35 -3.10 -17.97
N GLU A 68 -11.59 -3.29 -16.89
CA GLU A 68 -11.42 -4.60 -16.26
C GLU A 68 -12.72 -5.17 -15.73
N GLN A 69 -13.56 -4.35 -15.09
CA GLN A 69 -14.88 -4.77 -14.62
C GLN A 69 -15.77 -5.18 -15.79
N TYR A 70 -15.78 -4.41 -16.88
CA TYR A 70 -16.50 -4.75 -18.10
C TYR A 70 -16.02 -6.09 -18.69
N LEU A 71 -14.72 -6.29 -18.83
CA LEU A 71 -14.14 -7.53 -19.37
C LEU A 71 -14.40 -8.73 -18.45
N SER A 72 -14.33 -8.55 -17.14
CA SER A 72 -14.60 -9.60 -16.15
C SER A 72 -16.08 -10.05 -16.18
N CYS A 73 -16.98 -9.15 -16.56
CA CYS A 73 -18.38 -9.49 -16.80
C CYS A 73 -18.60 -10.26 -18.11
N LEU A 74 -17.75 -10.07 -19.13
CA LEU A 74 -17.82 -10.80 -20.40
C LEU A 74 -17.23 -12.20 -20.27
N ASP A 75 -16.07 -12.34 -19.64
CA ASP A 75 -15.43 -13.61 -19.35
C ASP A 75 -14.70 -13.53 -18.01
N ARG A 76 -15.03 -14.46 -17.12
CA ARG A 76 -14.44 -14.51 -15.76
C ARG A 76 -12.93 -14.73 -15.81
N SER A 77 -12.43 -15.33 -16.89
CA SER A 77 -11.01 -15.59 -17.11
C SER A 77 -10.19 -14.30 -17.28
N PHE A 78 -10.78 -13.22 -17.82
CA PHE A 78 -10.08 -11.94 -18.00
C PHE A 78 -9.65 -11.33 -16.66
N GLY A 79 -10.45 -11.47 -15.61
CA GLY A 79 -10.15 -10.88 -14.31
C GLY A 79 -8.83 -11.40 -13.74
N ALA A 80 -8.63 -12.72 -13.71
CA ALA A 80 -7.41 -13.33 -13.19
C ALA A 80 -6.19 -13.06 -14.09
N GLU A 81 -6.38 -13.09 -15.41
CA GLU A 81 -5.32 -12.88 -16.39
C GLU A 81 -4.81 -11.43 -16.37
N LEU A 82 -5.70 -10.44 -16.41
CA LEU A 82 -5.33 -9.01 -16.37
C LEU A 82 -4.65 -8.63 -15.04
N GLN A 83 -5.11 -9.18 -13.92
CA GLN A 83 -4.45 -9.00 -12.63
C GLN A 83 -3.03 -9.59 -12.62
N THR A 84 -2.84 -10.74 -13.26
CA THR A 84 -1.50 -11.36 -13.39
C THR A 84 -0.58 -10.50 -14.26
N ILE A 85 -1.10 -9.94 -15.35
CA ILE A 85 -0.36 -9.03 -16.23
C ILE A 85 0.07 -7.77 -15.48
N ARG A 86 -0.85 -7.16 -14.72
CA ARG A 86 -0.56 -5.95 -13.92
C ARG A 86 0.50 -6.19 -12.85
N ARG A 87 0.51 -7.37 -12.22
CA ARG A 87 1.53 -7.75 -11.22
C ARG A 87 2.91 -7.97 -11.83
N ARG A 88 3.01 -8.19 -13.13
CA ARG A 88 4.27 -8.47 -13.84
C ARG A 88 4.50 -7.46 -14.97
N PRO A 89 4.64 -6.16 -14.64
CA PRO A 89 4.76 -5.12 -15.67
C PRO A 89 6.03 -5.25 -16.50
N ASN A 90 7.09 -5.92 -16.01
CA ASN A 90 8.36 -6.08 -16.73
C ASN A 90 8.46 -7.34 -17.58
N ASN A 91 7.46 -8.22 -17.59
CA ASN A 91 7.51 -9.47 -18.34
C ASN A 91 6.81 -9.32 -19.70
N PRO A 92 7.53 -9.30 -20.82
CA PRO A 92 6.90 -9.20 -22.15
C PRO A 92 6.10 -10.47 -22.46
N ILE A 93 4.89 -10.28 -22.97
CA ILE A 93 3.97 -11.38 -23.26
C ILE A 93 4.00 -11.67 -24.75
N VAL A 94 4.47 -12.86 -25.13
CA VAL A 94 4.53 -13.29 -26.53
C VAL A 94 3.31 -14.15 -26.84
N LEU A 95 2.55 -13.82 -27.90
CA LEU A 95 1.31 -14.53 -28.24
C LEU A 95 1.52 -16.04 -28.43
N ALA A 96 2.67 -16.44 -28.98
CA ALA A 96 3.02 -17.84 -29.23
C ALA A 96 3.26 -18.69 -27.97
N SER A 97 3.50 -18.07 -26.80
CA SER A 97 3.66 -18.80 -25.53
C SER A 97 2.37 -19.00 -24.77
N LEU A 98 1.25 -18.43 -25.24
CA LEU A 98 -0.06 -18.55 -24.62
C LEU A 98 -0.80 -19.79 -25.13
N THR A 99 -1.73 -20.30 -24.33
CA THR A 99 -2.69 -21.32 -24.77
C THR A 99 -3.61 -20.74 -25.86
N ALA A 100 -4.21 -21.62 -26.67
CA ALA A 100 -5.11 -21.18 -27.75
C ALA A 100 -6.29 -20.31 -27.23
N GLU A 101 -6.82 -20.65 -26.06
CA GLU A 101 -7.90 -19.88 -25.43
C GLU A 101 -7.45 -18.49 -24.96
N GLU A 102 -6.27 -18.40 -24.34
CA GLU A 102 -5.67 -17.13 -23.92
C GLU A 102 -5.30 -16.26 -25.14
N ALA A 103 -4.85 -16.86 -26.23
CA ALA A 103 -4.55 -16.16 -27.47
C ALA A 103 -5.81 -15.55 -28.11
N ASP A 104 -6.94 -16.26 -28.10
CA ASP A 104 -8.21 -15.74 -28.60
C ASP A 104 -8.76 -14.61 -27.70
N ARG A 105 -8.63 -14.74 -26.38
CA ARG A 105 -8.96 -13.66 -25.43
C ARG A 105 -8.06 -12.43 -25.63
N SER A 106 -6.76 -12.62 -25.85
CA SER A 106 -5.82 -11.54 -26.15
C SER A 106 -6.19 -10.78 -27.43
N ARG A 107 -6.58 -11.49 -28.50
CA ARG A 107 -7.07 -10.87 -29.75
C ARG A 107 -8.36 -10.10 -29.55
N LEU A 108 -9.28 -10.62 -28.73
CA LEU A 108 -10.51 -9.90 -28.37
C LEU A 108 -10.18 -8.61 -27.64
N LEU A 109 -9.28 -8.66 -26.65
CA LEU A 109 -8.83 -7.48 -25.92
C LEU A 109 -8.19 -6.45 -26.85
N TYR A 110 -7.39 -6.89 -27.82
CA TYR A 110 -6.82 -6.00 -28.83
C TYR A 110 -7.91 -5.25 -29.61
N GLY A 111 -8.98 -5.94 -30.04
CA GLY A 111 -10.11 -5.32 -30.72
C GLY A 111 -10.85 -4.31 -29.84
N VAL A 112 -11.07 -4.64 -28.57
CA VAL A 112 -11.71 -3.74 -27.59
C VAL A 112 -10.85 -2.48 -27.36
N LEU A 113 -9.54 -2.66 -27.14
CA LEU A 113 -8.60 -1.55 -26.98
C LEU A 113 -8.52 -0.68 -28.25
N ALA A 114 -8.56 -1.28 -29.44
CA ALA A 114 -8.59 -0.55 -30.71
C ALA A 114 -9.85 0.33 -30.84
N GLY A 115 -11.00 -0.10 -30.29
CA GLY A 115 -12.22 0.68 -30.28
C GLY A 115 -12.20 1.84 -29.27
N LEU A 116 -11.61 1.61 -28.09
CA LEU A 116 -11.73 2.52 -26.95
C LEU A 116 -10.57 3.54 -26.83
N LEU A 117 -9.39 3.26 -27.36
CA LEU A 117 -8.21 4.15 -27.25
C LEU A 117 -8.22 5.30 -28.28
N HIS A 118 -7.56 6.41 -27.93
CA HIS A 118 -7.33 7.55 -28.83
C HIS A 118 -6.05 7.40 -29.67
N ASP A 119 -5.74 8.37 -30.54
CA ASP A 119 -4.72 8.26 -31.62
C ASP A 119 -3.31 7.89 -31.15
N LYS A 120 -2.91 8.29 -29.95
CA LYS A 120 -1.62 7.88 -29.34
C LYS A 120 -1.63 6.39 -28.97
N GLY A 121 -2.65 5.95 -28.21
CA GLY A 121 -2.80 4.55 -27.81
C GLY A 121 -2.97 3.62 -29.02
N LYS A 122 -3.72 4.05 -30.04
CA LYS A 122 -3.87 3.33 -31.32
C LYS A 122 -2.57 3.21 -32.10
N ARG A 123 -1.71 4.23 -32.10
CA ARG A 123 -0.38 4.15 -32.73
C ARG A 123 0.50 3.11 -32.05
N MET A 124 0.50 3.07 -30.71
CA MET A 124 1.19 2.03 -29.96
C MET A 124 0.61 0.65 -30.31
N LEU A 125 -0.71 0.53 -30.34
CA LEU A 125 -1.39 -0.72 -30.67
C LEU A 125 -0.99 -1.27 -32.05
N LYS A 126 -0.92 -0.40 -33.06
CA LYS A 126 -0.47 -0.74 -34.43
C LYS A 126 1.00 -1.15 -34.53
N SER A 127 1.83 -0.80 -33.55
CA SER A 127 3.25 -1.18 -33.55
C SER A 127 3.47 -2.63 -33.10
N LEU A 128 2.45 -3.25 -32.49
CA LEU A 128 2.52 -4.61 -31.98
C LEU A 128 2.26 -5.63 -33.08
N LYS A 129 3.03 -6.71 -33.06
CA LYS A 129 2.85 -7.86 -33.96
C LYS A 129 1.72 -8.76 -33.43
N ASP A 130 1.08 -9.49 -34.34
CA ASP A 130 0.09 -10.53 -34.06
C ASP A 130 -1.20 -10.10 -33.35
N ASN A 131 -1.49 -8.79 -33.31
CA ASN A 131 -2.66 -8.22 -32.62
C ASN A 131 -2.76 -8.69 -31.15
N ASN A 132 -1.63 -8.70 -30.45
CA ASN A 132 -1.54 -9.14 -29.06
C ASN A 132 -2.09 -8.08 -28.10
N GLY A 133 -3.30 -8.30 -27.58
CA GLY A 133 -3.97 -7.38 -26.65
C GLY A 133 -3.39 -7.42 -25.24
N TYR A 134 -2.82 -8.55 -24.79
CA TYR A 134 -2.20 -8.66 -23.46
C TYR A 134 -0.92 -7.85 -23.35
N GLU A 135 -0.08 -7.92 -24.38
CA GLU A 135 1.11 -7.06 -24.45
C GLU A 135 0.74 -5.59 -24.60
N ALA A 136 -0.30 -5.27 -25.38
CA ALA A 136 -0.83 -3.92 -25.48
C ALA A 136 -1.30 -3.37 -24.13
N TYR A 137 -2.07 -4.17 -23.39
CA TYR A 137 -2.57 -3.80 -22.06
C TYR A 137 -1.41 -3.60 -21.07
N ARG A 138 -0.41 -4.48 -21.10
CA ARG A 138 0.81 -4.36 -20.27
C ARG A 138 1.55 -3.05 -20.56
N LEU A 139 1.78 -2.74 -21.84
CA LEU A 139 2.48 -1.53 -22.26
C LEU A 139 1.71 -0.25 -21.91
N LEU A 140 0.39 -0.25 -22.09
CA LEU A 140 -0.46 0.86 -21.68
C LEU A 140 -0.42 1.04 -20.17
N SER A 141 -0.58 -0.05 -19.41
CA SER A 141 -0.46 -0.01 -17.96
C SER A 141 0.92 0.45 -17.51
N GLN A 142 1.99 0.20 -18.28
CA GLN A 142 3.32 0.68 -17.95
C GLN A 142 3.51 2.19 -18.26
N ASP A 143 2.95 2.71 -19.35
CA ASP A 143 3.08 4.13 -19.74
C ASP A 143 2.12 5.06 -18.96
N LEU A 144 0.94 4.52 -18.60
CA LEU A 144 -0.19 5.29 -18.09
C LEU A 144 -0.45 5.09 -16.60
N THR A 145 0.01 4.00 -16.00
CA THR A 145 0.07 3.92 -14.55
C THR A 145 1.27 4.74 -14.09
N PRO A 146 1.09 5.79 -13.28
CA PRO A 146 2.19 6.47 -12.62
C PRO A 146 2.79 5.57 -11.53
N CYS A 147 3.42 4.46 -11.89
CA CYS A 147 4.53 3.93 -11.10
C CYS A 147 5.71 4.81 -11.47
N SER A 148 5.70 6.05 -10.98
CA SER A 148 6.72 6.98 -11.44
C SER A 148 8.04 6.40 -10.96
N ARG A 149 8.86 5.92 -11.92
CA ARG A 149 10.26 5.60 -11.67
C ARG A 149 10.89 6.75 -10.88
N ASN A 150 10.44 7.98 -11.11
CA ASN A 150 10.71 9.16 -10.31
C ASN A 150 10.26 9.08 -8.84
N ARG A 151 9.08 8.54 -8.49
CA ARG A 151 8.66 8.26 -7.10
C ARG A 151 9.48 7.15 -6.48
N VAL A 152 9.76 6.06 -7.22
CA VAL A 152 10.64 4.98 -6.72
C VAL A 152 12.03 5.55 -6.41
N LEU A 153 12.60 6.34 -7.32
CA LEU A 153 13.87 7.01 -7.15
C LEU A 153 13.82 8.07 -6.04
N ALA A 154 12.74 8.84 -5.92
CA ALA A 154 12.57 9.82 -4.86
C ALA A 154 12.43 9.17 -3.48
N LEU A 155 11.71 8.04 -3.38
CA LEU A 155 11.63 7.23 -2.16
C LEU A 155 12.99 6.65 -1.80
N LEU A 156 13.72 6.09 -2.78
CA LEU A 156 15.07 5.57 -2.56
C LEU A 156 16.02 6.67 -2.08
N GLN A 157 15.98 7.84 -2.72
CA GLN A 157 16.74 9.01 -2.31
C GLN A 157 16.36 9.43 -0.88
N ALA A 158 15.06 9.48 -0.57
CA ALA A 158 14.58 9.81 0.77
C ALA A 158 15.06 8.81 1.83
N ILE A 159 15.03 7.50 1.54
CA ILE A 159 15.54 6.43 2.42
C ILE A 159 17.04 6.61 2.68
N HIS A 160 17.83 6.88 1.62
CA HIS A 160 19.27 7.09 1.76
C HIS A 160 19.62 8.39 2.50
N SER A 161 18.85 9.46 2.31
CA SER A 161 19.04 10.75 2.97
C SER A 161 18.09 10.98 4.15
N TRP A 162 17.56 9.92 4.76
CA TRP A 162 16.58 10.02 5.84
C TRP A 162 17.14 10.84 7.02
N PRO A 163 16.41 11.80 7.59
CA PRO A 163 16.94 12.65 8.66
C PRO A 163 17.30 11.84 9.92
N GLN A 164 18.14 12.44 10.76
CA GLN A 164 18.47 11.88 12.07
C GLN A 164 17.22 11.81 12.94
N PHE A 165 17.09 10.76 13.75
CA PHE A 165 15.97 10.61 14.66
C PHE A 165 16.09 11.60 15.82
N ASP A 166 14.97 12.25 16.13
CA ASP A 166 14.87 13.18 17.25
C ASP A 166 14.51 12.41 18.53
N ASN A 167 15.39 12.49 19.54
CA ASN A 167 15.19 11.85 20.84
C ASN A 167 14.01 12.45 21.64
N ARG A 168 13.47 13.62 21.23
CA ARG A 168 12.28 14.22 21.87
C ARG A 168 10.98 13.59 21.42
N SER A 169 10.98 12.89 20.28
CA SER A 169 9.82 12.20 19.73
C SER A 169 9.99 10.69 19.89
N GLY A 170 8.87 9.96 20.03
CA GLY A 170 8.91 8.51 20.22
C GLY A 170 9.75 7.83 19.16
N LEU A 171 10.83 7.17 19.58
CA LEU A 171 11.85 6.65 18.66
C LEU A 171 11.27 5.52 17.78
N MET A 172 10.42 4.68 18.38
CA MET A 172 9.70 3.62 17.67
C MET A 172 8.73 4.15 16.60
N VAL A 173 8.14 5.34 16.81
CA VAL A 173 7.27 5.97 15.80
C VAL A 173 8.09 6.42 14.59
N GLN A 174 9.31 6.89 14.81
CA GLN A 174 10.21 7.29 13.72
C GLN A 174 10.74 6.10 12.93
N VAL A 175 11.08 5.01 13.63
CA VAL A 175 11.45 3.73 13.00
C VAL A 175 10.28 3.20 12.15
N ALA A 176 9.05 3.20 12.68
CA ALA A 176 7.88 2.77 11.92
C ALA A 176 7.63 3.60 10.66
N LYS A 177 7.88 4.92 10.70
CA LYS A 177 7.79 5.80 9.52
C LYS A 177 8.84 5.43 8.46
N PHE A 178 10.07 5.14 8.89
CA PHE A 178 11.12 4.66 8.01
C PHE A 178 10.75 3.31 7.38
N GLU A 179 10.28 2.34 8.17
CA GLU A 179 9.83 1.03 7.69
C GLU A 179 8.68 1.13 6.69
N SER A 180 7.74 2.04 6.91
CA SER A 180 6.65 2.32 5.98
C SER A 180 7.17 2.79 4.62
N ALA A 181 8.15 3.70 4.60
CA ALA A 181 8.75 4.18 3.36
C ALA A 181 9.56 3.10 2.63
N VAL A 182 10.27 2.24 3.37
CA VAL A 182 10.97 1.07 2.81
C VAL A 182 9.97 0.10 2.20
N SER A 183 8.89 -0.23 2.90
CA SER A 183 7.83 -1.10 2.40
C SER A 183 7.16 -0.53 1.14
N GLU A 184 6.93 0.79 1.11
CA GLU A 184 6.41 1.47 -0.07
C GLU A 184 7.39 1.38 -1.27
N TYR A 185 8.69 1.55 -1.03
CA TYR A 185 9.73 1.36 -2.03
C TYR A 185 9.75 -0.09 -2.55
N GLU A 186 9.73 -1.09 -1.67
CA GLU A 186 9.76 -2.52 -2.05
C GLU A 186 8.51 -2.89 -2.87
N ASN A 187 7.35 -2.38 -2.50
CA ASN A 187 6.10 -2.59 -3.23
C ASN A 187 6.10 -1.94 -4.63
N LEU A 188 6.70 -0.75 -4.78
CA LEU A 188 6.73 -0.04 -6.05
C LEU A 188 7.88 -0.47 -6.98
N SER A 189 9.03 -0.85 -6.42
CA SER A 189 10.19 -1.31 -7.18
C SER A 189 10.10 -2.79 -7.55
N GLY A 190 9.41 -3.59 -6.74
CA GLY A 190 9.40 -5.05 -6.83
C GLY A 190 10.70 -5.71 -6.37
N GLU A 191 11.62 -4.94 -5.79
CA GLU A 191 12.91 -5.40 -5.26
C GLU A 191 12.95 -5.22 -3.74
N VAL A 192 13.40 -6.25 -3.03
CA VAL A 192 13.57 -6.19 -1.57
C VAL A 192 14.88 -5.48 -1.26
N MET A 193 14.85 -4.45 -0.42
CA MET A 193 16.06 -3.73 -0.05
C MET A 193 16.95 -4.64 0.81
N SER A 194 18.25 -4.69 0.50
CA SER A 194 19.23 -5.45 1.28
C SER A 194 19.16 -5.11 2.78
N GLU A 195 19.24 -6.13 3.62
CA GLU A 195 19.25 -5.99 5.09
C GLU A 195 20.40 -5.09 5.56
N ASP A 196 21.57 -5.18 4.90
CA ASP A 196 22.72 -4.32 5.19
C ASP A 196 22.41 -2.83 4.91
N ASN A 197 21.65 -2.55 3.84
CA ASN A 197 21.23 -1.19 3.51
C ASN A 197 20.23 -0.66 4.54
N LYS A 198 19.32 -1.50 5.05
CA LYS A 198 18.39 -1.15 6.14
C LYS A 198 19.15 -0.83 7.43
N LEU A 199 20.11 -1.69 7.80
CA LEU A 199 20.96 -1.50 8.97
C LEU A 199 21.78 -0.22 8.89
N ALA A 200 22.48 -0.01 7.76
CA ALA A 200 23.30 1.19 7.55
C ALA A 200 22.46 2.48 7.59
N ALA A 201 21.27 2.46 6.98
CA ALA A 201 20.36 3.60 6.99
C ALA A 201 19.88 3.94 8.41
N VAL A 202 19.42 2.95 9.19
CA VAL A 202 18.96 3.19 10.56
C VAL A 202 20.11 3.62 11.46
N LEU A 203 21.28 2.98 11.39
CA LEU A 203 22.46 3.39 12.16
C LEU A 203 22.86 4.83 11.90
N ARG A 204 22.77 5.27 10.64
CA ARG A 204 23.01 6.66 10.24
C ARG A 204 22.01 7.61 10.90
N CYS A 205 20.74 7.22 11.01
CA CYS A 205 19.69 8.00 11.65
C CYS A 205 19.78 8.02 13.19
N LEU A 206 20.45 7.07 13.82
CA LEU A 206 20.66 7.08 15.28
C LEU A 206 21.66 8.18 15.70
N SER A 207 21.44 8.72 16.92
CA SER A 207 22.24 9.80 17.50
C SER A 207 22.73 9.46 18.91
N GLY A 208 23.80 10.13 19.36
CA GLY A 208 24.27 10.10 20.74
C GLY A 208 24.65 8.71 21.27
N GLN A 209 24.31 8.47 22.53
CA GLN A 209 24.66 7.23 23.25
C GLN A 209 24.07 5.98 22.61
N LEU A 210 22.85 6.08 22.06
CA LEU A 210 22.18 4.96 21.40
C LEU A 210 22.96 4.50 20.17
N ARG A 211 23.46 5.44 19.37
CA ARG A 211 24.30 5.10 18.20
C ARG A 211 25.57 4.37 18.63
N THR A 212 26.23 4.83 19.69
CA THR A 212 27.44 4.18 20.21
C THR A 212 27.14 2.75 20.66
N GLN A 213 26.06 2.53 21.42
CA GLN A 213 25.66 1.20 21.86
C GLN A 213 25.28 0.29 20.69
N ALA A 214 24.51 0.80 19.72
CA ALA A 214 24.16 0.06 18.52
C ALA A 214 25.41 -0.34 17.71
N THR A 215 26.39 0.56 17.56
CA THR A 215 27.62 0.28 16.81
C THR A 215 28.48 -0.80 17.49
N VAL A 216 28.52 -0.83 18.82
CA VAL A 216 29.28 -1.83 19.58
C VAL A 216 28.62 -3.21 19.54
N LEU A 217 27.28 -3.25 19.48
CA LEU A 217 26.51 -4.50 19.55
C LEU A 217 26.26 -5.13 18.17
N ILE A 218 26.46 -4.38 17.09
CA ILE A 218 26.39 -4.92 15.73
C ILE A 218 27.65 -5.74 15.44
N THR A 219 27.41 -6.96 14.96
CA THR A 219 28.43 -7.94 14.54
C THR A 219 28.18 -8.36 13.08
N GLU A 220 29.05 -9.19 12.50
CA GLU A 220 28.95 -9.61 11.08
C GLU A 220 27.67 -10.37 10.73
N SER A 221 26.96 -10.93 11.71
CA SER A 221 25.69 -11.65 11.51
C SER A 221 24.47 -10.87 12.02
N SER A 222 24.62 -9.59 12.36
CA SER A 222 23.53 -8.83 12.93
C SER A 222 22.42 -8.56 11.90
N THR A 223 21.18 -8.68 12.36
CA THR A 223 19.99 -8.48 11.52
C THR A 223 19.29 -7.17 11.85
N TYR A 224 18.48 -6.66 10.91
CA TYR A 224 17.67 -5.47 11.16
C TYR A 224 16.76 -5.62 12.39
N GLN A 225 16.21 -6.81 12.61
CA GLN A 225 15.34 -7.11 13.75
C GLN A 225 16.05 -6.95 15.11
N GLU A 226 17.33 -7.32 15.19
CA GLU A 226 18.12 -7.13 16.41
C GLU A 226 18.32 -5.65 16.72
N LEU A 227 18.65 -4.84 15.71
CA LEU A 227 18.78 -3.40 15.86
C LEU A 227 17.45 -2.77 16.28
N ARG A 228 16.33 -3.20 15.69
CA ARG A 228 14.99 -2.76 16.07
C ARG A 228 14.67 -3.09 17.53
N ASN A 229 14.96 -4.31 17.97
CA ASN A 229 14.76 -4.74 19.35
C ASN A 229 15.63 -3.95 20.34
N LEU A 230 16.85 -3.60 19.95
CA LEU A 230 17.74 -2.75 20.76
C LEU A 230 17.16 -1.34 20.91
N ILE A 231 16.64 -0.77 19.82
CA ILE A 231 15.98 0.53 19.84
C ILE A 231 14.75 0.50 20.75
N GLU A 232 13.95 -0.55 20.68
CA GLU A 232 12.75 -0.73 21.53
C GLU A 232 13.11 -0.85 23.01
N ARG A 233 14.15 -1.63 23.35
CA ARG A 233 14.67 -1.74 24.72
C ARG A 233 15.18 -0.39 25.23
N TRP A 234 15.87 0.36 24.38
CA TRP A 234 16.36 1.70 24.71
C TRP A 234 15.19 2.66 24.97
N ASP A 235 14.18 2.69 24.10
CA ASP A 235 13.00 3.55 24.23
C ASP A 235 12.21 3.23 25.51
N THR A 236 12.05 1.94 25.83
CA THR A 236 11.40 1.47 27.07
C THR A 236 12.21 1.89 28.31
N SER A 237 13.55 1.84 28.23
CA SER A 237 14.43 2.27 29.33
C SER A 237 14.46 3.78 29.54
N GLN A 238 14.26 4.56 28.46
CA GLN A 238 14.20 6.03 28.48
C GLN A 238 12.82 6.55 28.89
N THR A 239 11.78 5.72 28.77
CA THR A 239 10.44 6.02 29.27
C THR A 239 10.48 6.15 30.78
N ARG A 240 10.66 7.39 31.24
CA ARG A 240 10.57 7.71 32.67
C ARG A 240 9.18 7.34 33.15
N TRP A 241 9.11 6.61 34.25
CA TRP A 241 7.87 6.41 34.99
C TRP A 241 7.25 7.79 35.21
N SER A 242 6.14 8.09 34.54
CA SER A 242 5.46 9.36 34.77
C SER A 242 4.99 9.36 36.22
N SER A 243 5.07 10.51 36.88
CA SER A 243 4.51 10.71 38.22
C SER A 243 3.03 10.30 38.29
N SER A 244 2.33 10.35 37.15
CA SER A 244 0.97 9.83 36.99
C SER A 244 0.88 8.32 37.25
N ILE A 245 1.79 7.48 36.73
CA ILE A 245 1.81 6.04 37.01
C ILE A 245 2.15 5.77 38.48
N ALA A 246 3.13 6.50 39.03
CA ALA A 246 3.47 6.40 40.45
C ALA A 246 2.26 6.77 41.35
N SER A 247 1.49 7.80 40.97
CA SER A 247 0.26 8.18 41.67
C SER A 247 -0.87 7.16 41.54
N THR A 248 -0.98 6.45 40.40
CA THR A 248 -1.93 5.35 40.21
C THR A 248 -1.67 4.19 41.16
N PHE A 249 -0.40 3.95 41.52
CA PHE A 249 -0.01 2.92 42.48
C PHE A 249 0.15 3.45 43.91
N GLY A 250 -0.28 4.69 44.21
CA GLY A 250 -0.18 5.29 45.54
C GLY A 250 1.26 5.54 46.02
N ILE A 251 2.24 5.46 45.12
CA ILE A 251 3.65 5.77 45.39
C ILE A 251 3.81 7.28 45.24
N SER A 252 3.34 8.04 46.23
CA SER A 252 3.69 9.44 46.36
C SER A 252 5.19 9.52 46.67
N SER A 253 5.94 10.22 45.83
CA SER A 253 7.29 10.66 46.18
C SER A 253 7.16 11.60 47.39
N ALA A 254 7.33 11.06 48.60
CA ALA A 254 7.33 11.87 49.80
C ALA A 254 8.38 12.98 49.65
N PRO A 255 8.06 14.25 49.91
CA PRO A 255 9.09 15.27 50.05
C PRO A 255 9.98 14.86 51.22
N SER A 256 11.28 14.91 51.00
CA SER A 256 12.31 14.61 51.99
C SER A 256 12.30 15.64 53.12
N ASN A 257 11.33 15.55 54.03
CA ASN A 257 11.49 16.04 55.39
C ASN A 257 11.87 14.83 56.25
N GLY A 258 13.18 14.60 56.35
CA GLY A 258 13.72 13.68 57.36
C GLY A 258 13.30 14.16 58.76
N PRO A 259 13.21 13.26 59.74
CA PRO A 259 12.90 13.67 61.11
C PRO A 259 14.03 14.57 61.60
N VAL A 260 13.68 15.77 62.06
CA VAL A 260 14.59 16.62 62.84
C VAL A 260 14.81 15.89 64.16
N PHE A 261 15.98 15.28 64.33
CA PHE A 261 16.48 14.86 65.64
C PHE A 261 16.84 16.13 66.40
N ASP A 262 15.98 16.51 67.34
CA ASP A 262 16.25 17.58 68.29
C ASP A 262 17.26 17.07 69.34
N LEU A 263 18.48 17.58 69.28
CA LEU A 263 19.55 17.31 70.24
C LEU A 263 19.85 18.60 71.01
N GLY A 264 19.27 18.70 72.20
CA GLY A 264 19.56 19.73 73.21
C GLY A 264 18.30 19.96 74.05
N ASP A 265 18.20 19.48 75.29
CA ASP A 265 19.00 19.99 76.40
C ASP A 265 19.16 18.91 77.49
N THR A 266 20.39 18.51 77.77
CA THR A 266 20.75 17.59 78.85
C THR A 266 21.42 18.37 79.97
N THR A 267 20.64 19.11 80.76
CA THR A 267 21.05 19.59 82.09
C THR A 267 19.80 19.88 82.91
N ASP A 268 19.30 18.90 83.68
CA ASP A 268 18.53 19.14 84.93
C ASP A 268 18.08 17.81 85.59
N TRP A 269 19.04 16.95 85.95
CA TRP A 269 18.74 15.71 86.71
C TRP A 269 19.62 15.46 87.94
N PHE A 270 20.37 16.47 88.43
CA PHE A 270 21.11 16.35 89.69
C PHE A 270 21.07 17.64 90.52
N ALA A 271 19.99 17.85 91.28
CA ALA A 271 20.03 18.53 92.58
C ALA A 271 18.67 18.42 93.28
N GLY A 272 18.60 17.74 94.43
CA GLY A 272 17.44 17.85 95.33
C GLY A 272 17.13 16.62 96.17
N GLY A 273 18.08 16.16 96.99
CA GLY A 273 17.82 15.18 98.05
C GLY A 273 18.58 15.57 99.32
N HIS A 274 17.90 16.26 100.22
CA HIS A 274 18.17 16.36 101.65
C HIS A 274 16.85 16.13 102.38
#